data_AF-A0A7C4EVC5-F1
#
_entry.id   AF-A0A7C4EVC5-F1
#
_cell.length_a   1.000
_cell.length_b   1.000
_cell.length_c   1.000
_cell.angle_alpha   90.00
_cell.angle_beta   90.00
_cell.angle_gamma   90.00
#
_symmetry.space_group_name_H-M   'P 1'
#
loop_
_entity.id
_entity.type
_entity.pdbx_description
1 polymer ?
#
loop_
_entity_poly.entity_id
_entity_poly.type
_entity_poly.pdbx_seq_one_letter_code
_entity_poly.pdbx_strand_id
1 'polypeptide(L)' 'MPIKDMVEVSVIIPCLNEEESIATCIEKVKEVYQKQQIAGEIIVVDNGSSDRSVEIARQSGARVIFEEEKGYGRALRRGI' A
#
# COMPACT_ATOMS: atom_id res chain seq x y z
N MET A 1 -8.67 -25.33 -11.25
CA MET A 1 -7.64 -24.35 -10.83
C MET A 1 -8.40 -23.18 -10.21
N PRO A 2 -8.19 -22.81 -8.94
CA PRO A 2 -8.83 -21.61 -8.44
C PRO A 2 -8.25 -20.42 -9.20
N ILE A 3 -9.14 -19.58 -9.73
CA ILE A 3 -8.82 -18.30 -10.33
C ILE A 3 -8.05 -17.54 -9.25
N LYS A 4 -6.81 -17.12 -9.54
CA LYS A 4 -6.04 -16.18 -8.72
C LYS A 4 -7.01 -15.08 -8.28
N ASP A 5 -7.30 -14.97 -6.99
CA ASP A 5 -8.33 -14.08 -6.43
C ASP A 5 -8.34 -12.77 -7.21
N MET A 6 -9.40 -12.55 -7.98
CA MET A 6 -9.45 -11.48 -8.97
C MET A 6 -9.53 -10.17 -8.19
N VAL A 7 -8.40 -9.47 -8.08
CA VAL A 7 -8.34 -8.17 -7.42
C VAL A 7 -9.21 -7.20 -8.22
N GLU A 8 -10.29 -6.73 -7.61
CA GLU A 8 -11.25 -5.80 -8.18
C GLU A 8 -10.74 -4.35 -8.08
N VAL A 9 -10.05 -4.04 -6.98
CA VAL A 9 -9.54 -2.69 -6.69
C VAL A 9 -8.16 -2.78 -6.06
N SER A 10 -7.18 -2.09 -6.64
CA SER A 10 -5.87 -1.87 -6.04
C SER A 10 -5.79 -0.44 -5.50
N VAL A 11 -5.46 -0.27 -4.21
CA VAL A 11 -5.16 1.04 -3.62
C VAL A 11 -3.64 1.22 -3.53
N ILE A 12 -3.15 2.29 -4.15
CA ILE A 12 -1.73 2.65 -4.16
C ILE A 12 -1.50 3.77 -3.17
N ILE A 13 -0.55 3.57 -2.24
CA ILE A 13 -0.18 4.53 -1.20
C ILE A 13 1.30 4.87 -1.37
N PRO A 14 1.65 6.02 -1.96
CA PRO A 14 3.01 6.55 -1.89
C PRO A 14 3.41 6.77 -0.44
N CYS A 15 4.64 6.40 -0.08
CA CYS A 15 5.13 6.46 1.28
C CYS A 15 6.57 7.00 1.33
N LEU A 16 6.80 8.00 2.19
CA LEU A 16 8.12 8.54 2.50
C LEU A 16 8.12 9.07 3.94
N ASN A 17 8.68 8.29 4.86
CA ASN A 17 8.75 8.61 6.30
C ASN A 17 7.38 8.92 6.95
N GLU A 18 6.45 7.98 6.84
CA GLU A 18 5.06 8.04 7.31
C GLU A 18 4.78 7.04 8.45
N GLU A 19 5.76 6.73 9.32
CA GLU A 19 5.62 5.69 10.34
C GLU A 19 4.46 5.93 11.33
N GLU A 20 4.10 7.19 11.58
CA GLU A 20 2.99 7.56 12.46
C GLU A 20 1.61 7.38 11.80
N SER A 21 1.54 7.39 10.46
CA SER A 21 0.28 7.52 9.71
C SER A 21 -0.07 6.27 8.88
N ILE A 22 0.95 5.52 8.42
CA ILE A 22 0.80 4.48 7.41
C ILE A 22 -0.10 3.33 7.88
N ALA A 23 0.00 2.91 9.15
CA ALA A 23 -0.85 1.86 9.72
C ALA A 23 -2.34 2.24 9.65
N THR A 24 -2.66 3.44 10.13
CA THR A 24 -4.04 3.97 10.14
C THR A 24 -4.60 4.08 8.72
N CYS A 25 -3.77 4.47 7.75
CA CYS A 25 -4.18 4.54 6.34
C CYS A 25 -4.58 3.16 5.81
N ILE A 26 -3.73 2.15 6.02
CA ILE A 26 -3.96 0.77 5.59
C ILE A 26 -5.21 0.18 6.27
N GLU A 27 -5.39 0.40 7.56
CA GLU A 27 -6.57 -0.07 8.31
C GLU A 27 -7.88 0.51 7.75
N LYS A 28 -7.91 1.81 7.46
CA LYS A 28 -9.10 2.45 6.86
C LYS A 28 -9.45 1.86 5.50
N VAL A 29 -8.45 1.56 4.66
CA VAL A 29 -8.69 0.92 3.36
C VAL A 29 -9.26 -0.49 3.55
N LYS A 30 -8.69 -1.27 4.48
CA LYS A 30 -9.20 -2.61 4.81
C LYS A 30 -10.63 -2.58 5.32
N GLU A 31 -10.98 -1.62 6.18
CA GLU A 31 -12.36 -1.45 6.64
C GLU A 31 -13.33 -1.23 5.49
N VAL A 32 -12.95 -0.42 4.49
CA VAL A 32 -13.78 -0.17 3.31
C VAL A 32 -13.93 -1.45 2.48
N TYR A 33 -12.83 -2.16 2.21
CA TYR A 33 -12.89 -3.43 1.49
C TYR A 33 -13.79 -4.45 2.18
N GLN A 34 -13.69 -4.57 3.51
CA GLN A 34 -14.53 -5.48 4.29
C GLN A 34 -16.01 -5.06 4.25
N LYS A 35 -16.31 -3.77 4.50
CA LYS A 35 -17.68 -3.25 4.53
C LYS A 35 -18.39 -3.38 3.18
N GLN A 36 -17.65 -3.24 2.08
CA GLN A 36 -18.17 -3.29 0.71
C GLN A 36 -17.99 -4.65 0.04
N GLN A 37 -17.41 -5.64 0.74
CA GLN A 37 -17.09 -6.96 0.21
C GLN A 37 -16.23 -6.92 -1.07
N ILE A 38 -15.29 -5.97 -1.15
CA ILE A 38 -14.39 -5.80 -2.30
C ILE A 38 -13.19 -6.75 -2.14
N ALA A 39 -12.90 -7.53 -3.17
CA ALA A 39 -11.64 -8.27 -3.28
C ALA A 39 -10.51 -7.29 -3.68
N GLY A 40 -9.92 -6.60 -2.70
CA GLY A 40 -8.93 -5.55 -2.94
C GLY A 40 -7.49 -5.91 -2.54
N GLU A 41 -6.51 -5.17 -3.09
CA GLU A 41 -5.13 -5.19 -2.63
C GLU A 41 -4.66 -3.79 -2.22
N ILE A 42 -3.70 -3.72 -1.29
CA ILE A 42 -3.08 -2.46 -0.86
C ILE A 42 -1.60 -2.52 -1.22
N ILE A 43 -1.16 -1.59 -2.06
CA ILE A 43 0.22 -1.46 -2.52
C ILE A 43 0.80 -0.19 -1.90
N VAL A 44 1.79 -0.34 -1.03
CA VAL A 44 2.58 0.78 -0.51
C VAL A 44 3.82 0.92 -1.38
N VAL A 45 4.03 2.11 -1.94
CA VAL A 45 5.20 2.43 -2.75
C VAL A 45 6.14 3.30 -1.93
N ASP A 46 7.14 2.66 -1.34
CA ASP A 46 8.18 3.35 -0.57
C ASP A 46 9.12 4.09 -1.51
N ASN A 47 9.32 5.39 -1.25
CA ASN A 47 10.18 6.26 -2.06
C ASN A 47 11.46 6.67 -1.31
N GLY A 48 12.00 5.74 -0.51
CA GLY A 48 13.24 5.92 0.25
C GLY A 48 13.00 6.35 1.69
N SER A 49 12.06 5.72 2.39
CA SER A 49 11.91 5.96 3.84
C SER A 49 13.13 5.48 4.60
N SER A 50 13.51 6.24 5.62
CA SER A 50 14.60 5.94 6.56
C SER A 50 14.10 5.60 7.96
N ASP A 51 12.78 5.63 8.16
CA ASP A 51 12.08 5.35 9.41
C ASP A 51 11.44 3.93 9.37
N ARG A 52 10.50 3.65 10.27
CA ARG A 52 9.84 2.33 10.35
C ARG A 52 8.66 2.15 9.40
N SER A 53 8.41 3.08 8.48
CA SER A 53 7.25 3.04 7.56
C SER A 53 7.09 1.72 6.82
N VAL A 54 8.18 1.19 6.26
CA VAL A 54 8.19 -0.07 5.50
C VAL A 54 7.87 -1.27 6.39
N GLU A 55 8.41 -1.29 7.61
CA GLU A 55 8.15 -2.35 8.59
C GLU A 55 6.67 -2.35 8.96
N ILE A 56 6.14 -1.18 9.32
CA ILE A 56 4.74 -1.01 9.73
C ILE A 56 3.80 -1.36 8.59
N ALA A 57 4.05 -0.89 7.37
CA ALA A 57 3.23 -1.20 6.20
C ALA A 57 3.09 -2.71 5.94
N ARG A 58 4.20 -3.46 6.05
CA ARG A 58 4.20 -4.93 5.91
C ARG A 58 3.42 -5.61 7.03
N GLN A 59 3.63 -5.18 8.27
CA GLN A 59 2.92 -5.72 9.44
C GLN A 59 1.41 -5.44 9.36
N SER A 60 1.03 -4.28 8.84
CA SER A 60 -0.36 -3.91 8.55
C SER A 60 -0.93 -4.67 7.34
N GLY A 61 -0.17 -5.53 6.68
CA GLY A 61 -0.63 -6.43 5.61
C GLY A 61 -0.73 -5.80 4.22
N ALA A 62 0.00 -4.70 3.98
CA ALA A 62 0.16 -4.16 2.62
C ALA A 62 1.30 -4.83 1.86
N ARG A 63 1.19 -4.87 0.53
CA ARG A 63 2.29 -5.23 -0.36
C ARG A 63 3.19 -4.02 -0.53
N VAL A 64 4.44 -4.11 -0.09
CA VAL A 64 5.40 -2.99 -0.23
C VAL A 64 6.26 -3.20 -1.47
N ILE A 65 6.33 -2.18 -2.32
CA ILE A 65 7.29 -2.06 -3.43
C ILE A 65 8.13 -0.79 -3.25
N PHE A 66 9.30 -0.75 -3.89
CA PHE A 66 10.22 0.38 -3.78
C PHE A 66 10.31 1.15 -5.10
N GLU A 67 10.34 2.47 -5.00
CA GLU A 67 10.66 3.40 -6.08
C GLU A 67 11.99 4.09 -5.77
N GLU A 68 13.02 3.75 -6.55
CA GLU A 68 14.40 4.21 -6.35
C GLU A 68 14.56 5.70 -6.69
N GLU A 69 13.76 6.23 -7.62
CA GLU A 69 13.82 7.64 -8.01
C GLU A 69 12.83 8.48 -7.20
N LYS A 70 13.35 9.45 -6.45
CA LYS A 70 12.52 10.36 -5.65
C LYS A 70 11.51 11.12 -6.50
N GLY A 71 10.29 11.20 -6.00
CA GLY A 71 9.19 11.98 -6.56
C GLY A 71 7.85 11.29 -6.35
N TYR A 72 6.91 12.02 -5.76
CA TYR A 72 5.54 11.53 -5.51
C TYR A 72 4.87 10.94 -6.76
N GLY A 73 5.00 11.61 -7.90
CA GLY A 73 4.44 11.13 -9.17
C GLY A 73 5.09 9.84 -9.69
N ARG A 74 6.34 9.57 -9.34
CA ARG A 74 7.03 8.31 -9.69
C ARG A 74 6.53 7.18 -8.82
N ALA A 75 6.42 7.42 -7.52
CA ALA A 75 5.85 6.46 -6.58
C ALA A 75 4.43 6.05 -7.00
N LEU A 76 3.57 6.99 -7.41
CA LEU A 76 2.26 6.66 -7.95
C LEU A 76 2.34 5.81 -9.22
N ARG A 77 3.14 6.21 -10.21
CA ARG A 77 3.27 5.47 -11.48
C ARG A 77 3.83 4.06 -11.30
N ARG A 78 4.71 3.86 -10.33
CA ARG A 78 5.34 2.57 -10.04
C ARG A 78 4.35 1.55 -9.47
N GLY A 79 3.31 2.02 -8.79
CA GLY A 79 2.27 1.19 -8.19
C GLY A 79 1.13 0.81 -9.12
N ILE A 80 0.97 1.48 -10.28
CA ILE A 80 0.00 1.17 -11.34
C ILE A 80 0.56 0.07 -12.22
#